data_AF-A0A0G1SVA1-F1
#
_entry.id   AF-A0A0G1SVA1-F1
#
_cell.length_a   1.000
_cell.length_b   1.000
_cell.length_c   1.000
_cell.angle_alpha   90.00
_cell.angle_beta   90.00
_cell.angle_gamma   90.00
#
_symmetry.space_group_name_H-M   'P 1'
#
loop_
_entity.id
_entity.type
_entity.pdbx_description
1 polymer ?
#
loop_
_entity_poly.entity_id
_entity_poly.type
_entity_poly.pdbx_seq_one_letter_code
_entity_poly.pdbx_strand_id
1 'polypeptide(L)'
;LEIITSYFTFEVSVFQTLKHDFKFTRPTALLLVAFLPITMFFLGVHDFVKVMGIMGAALTSIDSILVILIYLSLRKKIPGYSYQVVRVSRPLAFLMIGLFVVGGIAGCIMSL
;
A
#
# COMPACT_ATOMS: atom_id res chain seq x y z
N LEU A 1 22.72 3.05 4.13
CA LEU A 1 22.58 1.85 3.28
C LEU A 1 21.19 1.24 3.44
N GLU A 2 20.75 0.94 4.66
CA GLU A 2 19.43 0.34 4.94
C GLU A 2 18.24 1.11 4.37
N ILE A 3 18.24 2.45 4.51
CA ILE A 3 17.19 3.33 3.97
C ILE A 3 17.07 3.20 2.44
N ILE A 4 18.21 3.10 1.75
CA ILE A 4 18.27 2.99 0.29
C ILE A 4 17.78 1.61 -0.16
N THR A 5 18.16 0.53 0.54
CA THR A 5 17.70 -0.83 0.20
C THR A 5 16.20 -0.98 0.42
N SER A 6 15.67 -0.43 1.52
CA SER A 6 14.23 -0.42 1.79
C SER A 6 13.47 0.39 0.73
N TYR A 7 14.01 1.53 0.30
CA TYR A 7 13.49 2.34 -0.79
C TYR A 7 13.37 1.54 -2.11
N PHE A 8 14.46 0.92 -2.56
CA PHE A 8 14.43 0.15 -3.80
C PHE A 8 13.46 -1.03 -3.72
N THR A 9 13.39 -1.68 -2.56
CA THR A 9 12.46 -2.78 -2.33
C THR A 9 11.02 -2.30 -2.46
N PHE A 10 10.71 -1.13 -1.89
CA PHE A 10 9.39 -0.52 -1.99
C PHE A 10 9.02 -0.15 -3.43
N GLU A 11 9.90 0.53 -4.16
CA GLU A 11 9.67 0.86 -5.58
C GLU A 11 9.42 -0.38 -6.43
N VAL A 12 10.22 -1.43 -6.22
CA VAL A 12 10.04 -2.70 -6.93
C VAL A 12 8.70 -3.32 -6.60
N SER A 13 8.27 -3.32 -5.33
CA SER A 13 6.94 -3.82 -4.95
C SER A 13 5.82 -3.05 -5.66
N VAL A 14 5.86 -1.71 -5.65
CA VAL A 14 4.83 -0.88 -6.33
C VAL A 14 4.83 -1.15 -7.83
N PHE A 15 6.01 -1.24 -8.45
CA PHE A 15 6.15 -1.59 -9.86
C PHE A 15 5.51 -2.95 -10.18
N GLN A 16 5.76 -3.96 -9.34
CA GLN A 16 5.20 -5.30 -9.52
C GLN A 16 3.68 -5.28 -9.35
N THR A 17 3.14 -4.61 -8.33
CA THR A 17 1.69 -4.43 -8.13
C THR A 17 1.04 -3.77 -9.34
N LEU A 18 1.60 -2.66 -9.84
CA LEU A 18 1.07 -1.98 -11.02
C LEU A 18 1.08 -2.86 -12.28
N LYS A 19 2.17 -3.62 -12.47
CA LYS A 19 2.33 -4.48 -13.64
C LYS A 19 1.46 -5.74 -13.58
N HIS A 20 1.40 -6.39 -12.42
CA HIS A 20 0.77 -7.71 -12.28
C HIS A 20 -0.70 -7.62 -11.83
N ASP A 21 -1.02 -6.73 -10.89
CA ASP A 21 -2.37 -6.60 -10.36
C ASP A 21 -3.21 -5.66 -11.22
N PHE A 22 -2.65 -4.49 -11.57
CA PHE A 22 -3.33 -3.49 -12.41
C PHE A 22 -3.09 -3.67 -13.92
N LYS A 23 -2.25 -4.64 -14.32
CA LYS A 23 -1.94 -4.98 -15.72
C LYS A 23 -1.37 -3.82 -16.56
N PHE A 24 -0.70 -2.86 -15.92
CA PHE A 24 -0.02 -1.79 -16.65
C PHE A 24 1.17 -2.31 -17.46
N THR A 25 1.45 -1.65 -18.59
CA THR A 25 2.63 -1.96 -19.39
C THR A 25 3.90 -1.53 -18.65
N ARG A 26 5.03 -2.21 -18.88
CA ARG A 26 6.31 -1.87 -18.24
C ARG A 26 6.67 -0.37 -18.26
N PRO A 27 6.56 0.36 -19.40
CA PRO A 27 6.88 1.79 -19.41
C PRO A 27 5.88 2.64 -18.61
N THR A 28 4.59 2.29 -18.61
CA THR A 28 3.59 3.04 -17.83
C THR A 28 3.73 2.80 -16.34
N ALA A 29 4.02 1.56 -15.92
CA ALA A 29 4.30 1.23 -14.53
C ALA A 29 5.57 1.94 -14.02
N LEU A 30 6.66 1.95 -14.79
CA LEU A 30 7.88 2.67 -14.43
C LEU A 30 7.63 4.18 -14.30
N LEU A 31 6.88 4.77 -15.24
CA LEU A 31 6.53 6.18 -15.19
C LEU A 31 5.71 6.49 -13.94
N LEU A 32 4.70 5.69 -13.61
CA LEU A 32 3.89 5.88 -12.39
C LEU A 32 4.72 5.81 -11.11
N VAL A 33 5.61 4.83 -11.00
CA VAL A 33 6.48 4.67 -9.81
C VAL A 33 7.39 5.87 -9.65
N ALA A 34 8.04 6.32 -10.73
CA ALA A 34 8.91 7.49 -10.69
C ALA A 34 8.14 8.82 -10.53
N PHE A 35 6.90 8.89 -11.00
CA PHE A 35 6.08 10.09 -10.93
C PHE A 35 5.66 10.42 -9.50
N LEU A 36 5.36 9.42 -8.67
CA LEU A 36 4.97 9.59 -7.28
C LEU A 36 5.95 10.48 -6.47
N PRO A 37 7.26 10.17 -6.36
CA PRO A 37 8.19 11.01 -5.61
C PRO A 37 8.41 12.39 -6.26
N ILE A 38 8.36 12.48 -7.59
CA ILE A 38 8.46 13.75 -8.31
C ILE A 38 7.29 14.68 -7.95
N THR A 39 6.05 14.15 -7.90
CA THR A 39 4.89 14.96 -7.51
C THR A 39 4.99 15.48 -6.08
N MET A 40 5.55 14.70 -5.15
CA MET A 40 5.77 15.15 -3.77
C MET A 40 6.80 16.29 -3.69
N PHE A 41 7.83 16.26 -4.54
CA PHE A 41 8.77 17.37 -4.63
C PHE A 41 8.10 18.65 -5.14
N PHE A 42 7.21 18.55 -6.13
CA PHE A 42 6.42 19.69 -6.61
C PHE A 42 5.39 20.22 -5.59
N LEU A 43 4.94 19.37 -4.65
CA LEU A 43 4.08 19.76 -3.53
C LEU A 43 4.84 20.50 -2.41
N GLY A 44 6.15 20.73 -2.55
CA GLY A 44 6.97 21.47 -1.58
C GLY A 44 7.66 20.61 -0.53
N VAL A 45 7.59 19.27 -0.65
CA VAL A 45 8.32 18.36 0.23
C VAL A 45 9.72 18.13 -0.34
N HIS A 46 10.70 18.85 0.20
CA HIS A 46 12.09 18.80 -0.28
C HIS A 46 12.97 17.77 0.46
N ASP A 47 12.45 17.18 1.54
CA ASP A 47 13.16 16.14 2.29
C ASP A 47 12.78 14.75 1.76
N PHE A 48 13.78 14.03 1.24
CA PHE A 48 13.61 12.68 0.73
C PHE A 48 12.99 11.72 1.75
N VAL A 49 13.37 11.84 3.03
CA VAL A 49 12.84 10.97 4.10
C VAL A 49 11.35 11.23 4.31
N LYS A 50 10.92 12.50 4.23
CA LYS A 50 9.50 12.88 4.32
C LYS A 50 8.69 12.35 3.15
N VAL A 51 9.19 12.50 1.92
CA VAL A 51 8.56 11.95 0.71
C VAL A 51 8.32 10.45 0.88
N MET A 52 9.34 9.73 1.37
CA MET A 52 9.23 8.29 1.61
C MET A 52 8.30 7.93 2.75
N GLY A 53 8.27 8.72 3.83
CA GLY A 53 7.31 8.55 4.93
C GLY A 53 5.87 8.64 4.45
N ILE A 54 5.55 9.66 3.63
CA ILE A 54 4.22 9.87 3.07
C ILE A 54 3.85 8.74 2.11
N MET A 55 4.74 8.40 1.16
CA MET A 55 4.48 7.35 0.18
C MET A 55 4.32 5.98 0.83
N GLY A 56 5.18 5.64 1.80
CA GLY A 56 5.09 4.41 2.56
C GLY A 56 3.78 4.30 3.34
N ALA A 57 3.43 5.35 4.09
CA ALA A 57 2.17 5.37 4.84
C ALA A 57 0.94 5.21 3.94
N ALA A 58 0.90 5.94 2.82
CA ALA A 58 -0.24 5.89 1.89
C ALA A 58 -0.36 4.52 1.19
N LEU A 59 0.72 4.04 0.56
CA LEU A 59 0.67 2.82 -0.24
C LEU A 59 0.50 1.57 0.62
N THR A 60 1.20 1.48 1.77
CA THR A 60 1.03 0.34 2.68
C THR A 60 -0.35 0.32 3.32
N SER A 61 -0.94 1.49 3.61
CA SER A 61 -2.33 1.56 4.08
C SER A 61 -3.30 1.04 3.02
N ILE A 62 -3.16 1.48 1.77
CA ILE A 62 -4.02 1.05 0.66
C ILE A 62 -3.88 -0.46 0.45
N ASP A 63 -2.66 -0.97 0.36
CA ASP A 63 -2.37 -2.39 0.14
C ASP A 63 -2.98 -3.27 1.25
N SER A 64 -2.78 -2.87 2.51
CA SER A 64 -3.34 -3.60 3.67
C SER A 64 -4.87 -3.63 3.66
N ILE A 65 -5.52 -2.52 3.30
CA ILE A 65 -6.98 -2.46 3.15
C ILE A 65 -7.43 -3.39 2.02
N LEU A 66 -6.72 -3.39 0.88
CA LEU A 66 -7.03 -4.19 -0.29
C LEU A 66 -6.95 -5.70 0.04
N VAL A 67 -5.93 -6.12 0.79
CA VAL A 67 -5.80 -7.50 1.29
C VAL A 67 -7.00 -7.89 2.18
N ILE A 68 -7.44 -7.02 3.09
CA ILE A 68 -8.61 -7.28 3.94
C ILE A 68 -9.90 -7.38 3.10
N LEU A 69 -10.06 -6.53 2.09
CA LEU A 69 -11.22 -6.59 1.19
C LEU A 69 -11.22 -7.88 0.36
N ILE A 70 -10.05 -8.32 -0.12
CA ILE A 70 -9.89 -9.62 -0.80
C ILE A 70 -10.30 -10.75 0.15
N TYR A 71 -9.85 -10.72 1.40
CA TYR A 71 -10.24 -11.70 2.43
C TYR A 71 -11.76 -11.75 2.63
N LEU A 72 -12.42 -10.60 2.78
CA LEU A 72 -13.87 -10.51 2.96
C LEU A 72 -14.63 -11.00 1.72
N SER A 73 -14.12 -10.69 0.52
CA SER A 73 -14.71 -11.12 -0.75
C SER A 73 -14.61 -12.64 -0.95
N LEU A 74 -13.44 -13.22 -0.69
CA LEU A 74 -13.20 -14.67 -0.76
C LEU A 74 -14.12 -15.44 0.18
N ARG A 75 -14.29 -14.96 1.42
CA ARG A 75 -15.19 -15.57 2.40
C ARG A 75 -16.66 -15.60 1.94
N LYS A 76 -17.09 -14.61 1.14
CA LYS A 76 -18.46 -14.55 0.60
C LYS A 76 -18.64 -15.47 -0.61
N LYS A 77 -17.62 -15.59 -1.46
CA LYS A 77 -17.72 -16.22 -2.79
C LYS A 77 -17.44 -17.73 -2.78
N ILE A 78 -16.67 -18.26 -1.81
CA ILE A 78 -16.30 -19.68 -1.77
C ILE A 78 -16.73 -20.31 -0.43
N PRO A 79 -17.96 -20.84 -0.32
CA PRO A 79 -18.42 -21.55 0.87
C PRO A 79 -17.68 -22.90 0.98
N GLY A 80 -16.54 -22.92 1.66
CA GLY A 80 -15.68 -24.12 1.80
C GLY A 80 -14.22 -23.85 2.06
N TYR A 81 -13.73 -22.62 1.83
CA TYR A 81 -12.35 -22.20 2.10
C TYR A 81 -11.97 -22.14 3.60
N SER A 82 -12.83 -22.64 4.49
CA SER A 82 -12.71 -22.51 5.96
C SER A 82 -11.48 -23.20 6.57
N TYR A 83 -10.81 -24.10 5.84
CA TYR A 83 -9.70 -24.90 6.38
C TYR A 83 -8.30 -24.31 6.11
N GLN A 84 -8.19 -23.28 5.25
CA GLN A 84 -6.90 -22.71 4.83
C GLN A 84 -6.73 -21.23 5.18
N VAL A 85 -7.71 -20.60 5.82
CA VAL A 85 -7.63 -19.19 6.24
C VAL A 85 -7.90 -19.06 7.73
N VAL A 86 -7.05 -18.29 8.40
CA VAL A 86 -7.25 -17.88 9.79
C VAL A 86 -8.65 -17.29 9.94
N ARG A 87 -9.43 -17.81 10.90
CA ARG A 87 -10.78 -17.31 11.18
C ARG A 87 -10.68 -15.94 11.84
N VAL A 88 -10.77 -14.89 11.04
CA VAL A 88 -10.90 -13.51 11.48
C VAL A 88 -12.38 -13.18 11.57
N SER A 89 -12.83 -12.68 12.73
CA SER A 89 -14.21 -12.24 12.91
C SER A 89 -14.48 -10.99 12.06
N ARG A 90 -15.71 -10.84 11.52
CA ARG A 90 -16.09 -9.64 10.75
C ARG A 90 -15.78 -8.32 11.46
N PRO A 91 -16.07 -8.13 12.77
CA PRO A 91 -15.74 -6.89 13.45
C PRO A 91 -14.23 -6.64 13.51
N LEU A 92 -13.41 -7.69 13.68
CA LEU A 92 -11.96 -7.54 13.69
C LEU A 92 -11.43 -7.08 12.33
N ALA A 93 -11.98 -7.59 11.21
CA ALA A 93 -11.61 -7.13 9.88
C ALA A 93 -11.92 -5.63 9.66
N PHE A 94 -13.10 -5.16 10.09
CA PHE A 94 -13.43 -3.72 10.01
C PHE A 94 -12.57 -2.87 10.94
N LEU A 95 -12.22 -3.37 12.13
CA LEU A 95 -11.29 -2.70 13.05
C LEU A 95 -9.90 -2.56 12.41
N MET A 96 -9.40 -3.60 11.73
CA MET A 96 -8.13 -3.52 11.01
C MET A 96 -8.18 -2.50 9.87
N ILE A 97 -9.26 -2.45 9.08
CA ILE A 97 -9.44 -1.41 8.06
C ILE A 97 -9.38 -0.02 8.70
N GLY A 98 -10.11 0.20 9.80
CA GLY A 98 -10.09 1.48 10.52
C GLY A 98 -8.68 1.83 11.01
N LEU A 99 -7.95 0.87 11.56
CA LEU A 99 -6.57 1.05 12.03
C LEU A 99 -5.63 1.43 10.88
N PHE A 100 -5.75 0.79 9.72
CA PHE A 100 -4.92 1.13 8.56
C PHE A 100 -5.28 2.51 7.99
N VAL A 101 -6.57 2.86 7.90
CA VAL A 101 -7.01 4.19 7.45
C VAL A 101 -6.47 5.28 8.39
N VAL A 102 -6.66 5.12 9.71
CA VAL A 102 -6.18 6.09 10.70
C VAL A 102 -4.65 6.15 10.69
N GLY A 103 -3.98 5.01 10.63
CA GLY A 103 -2.52 4.92 10.56
C GLY A 103 -1.95 5.57 9.30
N GLY A 104 -2.58 5.37 8.14
CA GLY A 104 -2.19 5.99 6.88
C GLY A 104 -2.35 7.51 6.93
N ILE A 105 -3.50 8.00 7.41
CA ILE A 105 -3.75 9.45 7.55
C ILE A 105 -2.77 10.09 8.55
N ALA A 106 -2.60 9.50 9.73
CA ALA A 106 -1.69 9.99 10.75
C ALA A 106 -0.22 9.96 10.26
N GLY A 107 0.18 8.90 9.56
CA GLY A 107 1.51 8.78 8.98
C GLY A 107 1.79 9.83 7.92
N CYS A 108 0.82 10.13 7.05
CA CYS A 108 0.93 11.23 6.08
C CYS A 108 1.04 12.59 6.76
N ILE A 109 0.25 12.86 7.81
CA ILE A 109 0.28 14.14 8.54
C ILE A 109 1.60 14.33 9.29
N MET A 110 2.09 13.30 9.98
CA MET A 110 3.36 13.37 10.72
C MET A 110 4.57 13.54 9.81
N SER A 111 4.47 13.08 8.56
CA SER A 111 5.57 13.12 7.60
C SER A 111 5.61 14.42 6.78
N LEU A 112 4.59 15.28 6.88
CA LEU A 112 4.51 16.58 6.23
C LEU A 112 5.34 17.62 7.01
#